data_AF-A0A090QXZ6-F1
#
_entry.id   AF-A0A090QXZ6-F1
#
_cell.length_a   1.000
_cell.length_b   1.000
_cell.length_c   1.000
_cell.angle_alpha   90.00
_cell.angle_beta   90.00
_cell.angle_gamma   90.00
#
_symmetry.space_group_name_H-M   'P 1'
#
loop_
_entity.id
_entity.type
_entity.pdbx_description
1 polymer ?
#
loop_
_entity_poly.entity_id
_entity_poly.type
_entity_poly.pdbx_seq_one_letter_code
_entity_poly.pdbx_strand_id
1 'polypeptide(L)' 'MNDVELTKLADFEAALLSYAKGQFAELVSQIDETGAWNDEIEAQFVKLVEDFKATQTW' A
#
# COMPACT_ATOMS: atom_id res chain seq x y z
N MET A 1 26.11 -0.44 -6.02
CA MET A 1 25.09 0.23 -6.84
C MET A 1 23.69 -0.33 -6.60
N ASN A 2 23.55 -1.59 -6.17
CA ASN A 2 22.26 -2.20 -5.83
C ASN A 2 21.59 -1.59 -4.58
N ASP A 3 22.35 -1.02 -3.64
CA ASP A 3 21.80 -0.43 -2.40
C ASP A 3 20.91 0.79 -2.63
N VAL A 4 21.17 1.56 -3.69
CA VAL A 4 20.38 2.76 -3.99
C VAL A 4 18.99 2.39 -4.54
N GLU A 5 18.90 1.34 -5.35
CA GLU A 5 17.62 0.82 -5.81
C GLU A 5 16.82 0.16 -4.69
N LEU A 6 17.49 -0.58 -3.79
CA LEU A 6 16.88 -1.14 -2.59
C LEU A 6 16.35 -0.07 -1.64
N THR A 7 17.10 1.02 -1.45
CA THR A 7 16.69 2.14 -0.58
C THR A 7 15.47 2.85 -1.16
N LYS A 8 15.45 3.12 -2.47
CA LYS A 8 14.29 3.72 -3.14
C LYS A 8 13.05 2.83 -3.09
N LEU A 9 13.22 1.52 -3.20
CA LEU A 9 12.12 0.57 -3.04
C LEU A 9 11.59 0.56 -1.60
N ALA A 10 12.48 0.63 -0.61
CA ALA A 10 12.09 0.72 0.79
C ALA A 10 11.35 2.04 1.11
N ASP A 11 11.79 3.16 0.54
CA ASP A 11 11.10 4.46 0.66
C ASP A 11 9.71 4.40 0.00
N PHE A 12 9.60 3.75 -1.17
CA PHE A 12 8.32 3.52 -1.84
C PHE A 12 7.38 2.65 -0.99
N GLU A 13 7.87 1.53 -0.43
CA GLU A 13 7.07 0.68 0.45
C GLU A 13 6.64 1.43 1.71
N ALA A 14 7.52 2.21 2.34
CA ALA A 14 7.18 2.99 3.52
C ALA A 14 6.10 4.04 3.21
N ALA A 15 6.21 4.73 2.07
CA ALA A 15 5.21 5.69 1.63
C ALA A 15 3.86 5.02 1.29
N LEU A 16 3.89 3.87 0.60
CA LEU A 16 2.70 3.07 0.29
C LEU A 16 2.01 2.59 1.57
N LEU A 17 2.78 2.06 2.53
CA LEU A 17 2.24 1.55 3.80
C LEU A 17 1.66 2.68 4.66
N SER A 18 2.29 3.85 4.65
CA SER A 18 1.79 5.04 5.33
C SER A 18 0.48 5.54 4.71
N TYR A 19 0.41 5.57 3.37
CA TYR A 19 -0.80 5.91 2.64
C TYR A 19 -1.93 4.91 2.89
N ALA A 20 -1.63 3.62 2.86
CA ALA A 20 -2.55 2.53 3.19
C ALA A 20 -3.15 2.72 4.59
N LYS A 21 -2.31 2.95 5.61
CA LYS A 21 -2.76 3.16 6.98
C LYS A 21 -3.52 4.48 7.19
N GLY A 22 -3.26 5.49 6.37
CA GLY A 22 -3.92 6.80 6.48
C GLY A 22 -5.27 6.89 5.76
N GLN A 23 -5.35 6.35 4.54
CA GLN A 23 -6.54 6.45 3.68
C GLN A 23 -7.38 5.17 3.65
N PHE A 24 -6.75 4.01 3.86
CA PHE A 24 -7.36 2.68 3.78
C PHE A 24 -7.21 1.93 5.12
N ALA A 25 -7.26 2.66 6.25
CA ALA A 25 -7.11 2.08 7.59
C ALA A 25 -8.08 0.92 7.85
N GLU A 26 -9.31 1.06 7.37
CA GLU A 26 -10.37 0.06 7.50
C GLU A 26 -10.05 -1.23 6.73
N LEU A 27 -9.52 -1.11 5.51
CA LEU A 27 -9.01 -2.23 4.71
C LEU A 27 -7.85 -2.93 5.45
N VAL A 28 -6.87 -2.16 5.93
CA VAL A 28 -5.70 -2.70 6.66
C VAL A 28 -6.15 -3.46 7.92
N SER A 29 -7.05 -2.88 8.72
CA SER A 29 -7.60 -3.55 9.90
C SER A 29 -8.37 -4.81 9.54
N GLN A 30 -9.16 -4.79 8.47
CA GLN A 30 -9.91 -5.95 8.03
C GLN A 30 -9.00 -7.11 7.62
N ILE A 31 -7.89 -6.83 6.94
CA ILE A 31 -6.88 -7.83 6.56
C ILE A 31 -6.13 -8.34 7.80
N ASP A 32 -5.71 -7.45 8.69
CA ASP A 32 -5.00 -7.81 9.93
C ASP A 32 -5.85 -8.70 10.85
N GLU A 33 -7.16 -8.46 10.92
CA GLU A 33 -8.08 -9.21 11.77
C GLU A 33 -8.52 -10.53 11.15
N THR A 34 -8.86 -10.53 9.85
CA THR A 34 -9.49 -11.69 9.22
C THR A 34 -8.49 -12.59 8.49
N GLY A 35 -7.35 -12.05 8.06
CA GLY A 35 -6.44 -12.71 7.11
C GLY A 35 -7.14 -13.11 5.80
N ALA A 36 -8.34 -12.59 5.55
CA ALA A 36 -9.16 -12.98 4.41
C ALA A 36 -8.72 -12.20 3.17
N TRP A 37 -8.62 -12.92 2.05
CA TRP A 37 -8.44 -12.34 0.74
C TRP A 37 -9.67 -12.66 -0.09
N ASN A 38 -10.37 -11.64 -0.56
CA ASN A 38 -11.55 -11.76 -1.41
C ASN A 38 -11.49 -10.71 -2.53
N ASP A 39 -12.39 -10.85 -3.52
CA ASP A 39 -12.40 -9.96 -4.69
C ASP A 39 -12.60 -8.48 -4.33
N GLU A 40 -13.27 -8.19 -3.21
CA GLU A 40 -13.50 -6.82 -2.72
C GLU A 40 -12.23 -6.20 -2.13
N ILE A 41 -11.52 -6.94 -1.26
CA ILE A 41 -10.22 -6.56 -0.69
C ILE A 41 -9.20 -6.39 -1.81
N GLU A 42 -9.19 -7.30 -2.79
CA GLU A 42 -8.33 -7.18 -3.97
C GLU A 42 -8.63 -5.89 -4.75
N ALA A 43 -9.90 -5.60 -5.03
CA ALA A 43 -10.30 -4.36 -5.71
C ALA A 43 -9.89 -3.11 -4.91
N GLN A 44 -10.01 -3.14 -3.59
CA GLN A 44 -9.57 -2.03 -2.74
C GLN A 44 -8.05 -1.88 -2.72
N PHE A 45 -7.29 -2.97 -2.73
CA PHE A 45 -5.82 -2.91 -2.87
C PHE A 45 -5.38 -2.34 -4.21
N VAL A 46 -6.03 -2.76 -5.31
CA VAL A 46 -5.75 -2.20 -6.64
C VAL A 46 -6.00 -0.70 -6.63
N LYS A 47 -7.14 -0.27 -6.09
CA LYS A 47 -7.48 1.15 -5.97
C LYS A 47 -6.48 1.91 -5.10
N LEU A 48 -6.05 1.33 -3.97
CA LEU A 48 -5.03 1.91 -3.09
C LEU A 48 -3.73 2.16 -3.84
N VAL A 49 -3.27 1.19 -4.64
CA VAL A 49 -2.04 1.34 -5.43
C VAL A 49 -2.22 2.36 -6.56
N GLU A 50 -3.39 2.40 -7.22
CA GLU A 50 -3.68 3.41 -8.25
C GLU A 50 -3.76 4.83 -7.68
N ASP A 51 -4.47 5.01 -6.56
CA ASP A 51 -4.60 6.29 -5.88
C ASP A 51 -3.25 6.73 -5.30
N PHE A 52 -2.50 5.81 -4.69
CA PHE A 52 -1.12 6.06 -4.28
C PHE A 52 -0.30 6.52 -5.48
N LYS A 53 -0.41 5.82 -6.63
CA LYS A 53 0.25 6.20 -7.88
C LYS A 53 -0.16 7.59 -8.40
N ALA A 54 -1.39 8.03 -8.14
CA ALA A 54 -1.84 9.35 -8.53
C ALA A 54 -1.20 10.47 -7.68
N THR A 55 -0.76 10.18 -6.45
CA THR A 55 -0.18 11.20 -5.55
C THR A 55 1.19 11.73 -6.00
N GLN A 56 1.92 11.01 -6.86
CA GLN A 56 3.26 11.38 -7.35
C GLN A 56 4.28 11.78 -6.25
N THR A 57 4.08 11.34 -5.00
CA THR A 57 4.87 11.83 -3.84
C THR A 57 5.95 10.84 -3.36
N TRP A 58 6.33 9.83 -4.16
CA TRP A 58 7.32 8.80 -3.79
C TRP A 58 8.64 8.90 -4.56
#